data_AF-A0A2E8QY59-F1
#
_entry.id   AF-A0A2E8QY59-F1
#
_cell.length_a   1.000
_cell.length_b   1.000
_cell.length_c   1.000
_cell.angle_alpha   90.00
_cell.angle_beta   90.00
_cell.angle_gamma   90.00
#
_symmetry.space_group_name_H-M   'P 1'
#
loop_
_entity.id
_entity.type
_entity.pdbx_description
1 polymer ?
#
loop_
_entity_poly.entity_id
_entity_poly.type
_entity_poly.pdbx_seq_one_letter_code
_entity_poly.pdbx_strand_id
1 'polypeptide(L)'
;MFDSAGLSEIDIPVLVIWVGRDEILDEPANSQFYLDVIPGAAEYAMPEVGHFTFPSECPDMLRNLAPTICADPPDVNRAAAHHEMESEILIFLNRHVGG
;
A
#
# COMPACT_ATOMS: atom_id res chain seq x y z
N MET A 1 -17.63 3.89 -2.60
CA MET A 1 -16.94 2.69 -3.12
C MET A 1 -16.61 2.98 -4.57
N PHE A 2 -15.39 2.69 -5.01
CA PHE A 2 -14.98 2.87 -6.41
C PHE A 2 -15.47 1.66 -7.22
N ASP A 3 -16.10 1.90 -8.37
CA ASP A 3 -16.66 0.84 -9.19
C ASP A 3 -15.87 0.66 -10.49
N SER A 4 -16.20 -0.41 -11.22
CA SER A 4 -15.52 -0.74 -12.48
C SER A 4 -15.65 0.35 -13.53
N ALA A 5 -16.81 1.02 -13.60
CA ALA A 5 -17.06 2.05 -14.59
C ALA A 5 -16.13 3.24 -14.37
N GLY A 6 -16.09 3.79 -13.16
CA GLY A 6 -15.26 4.95 -12.86
C GLY A 6 -13.75 4.65 -12.92
N LEU A 7 -13.32 3.47 -12.48
CA LEU A 7 -11.91 3.09 -12.51
C LEU A 7 -11.39 2.83 -13.93
N SER A 8 -12.25 2.35 -14.84
CA SER A 8 -11.88 2.12 -16.25
C SER A 8 -11.64 3.41 -17.04
N GLU A 9 -12.10 4.55 -16.53
CA GLU A 9 -11.92 5.87 -17.15
C GLU A 9 -10.59 6.55 -16.75
N ILE A 10 -9.80 5.94 -15.86
CA ILE A 10 -8.51 6.50 -15.45
C ILE A 10 -7.51 6.37 -16.61
N ASP A 11 -7.01 7.51 -17.10
CA ASP A 11 -6.10 7.62 -18.25
C ASP A 11 -4.68 8.10 -17.90
N ILE A 12 -4.40 8.21 -16.60
CA ILE A 12 -3.07 8.54 -16.05
C ILE A 12 -2.40 7.28 -15.48
N PRO A 13 -1.05 7.25 -15.39
CA PRO A 13 -0.35 6.15 -14.74
C PRO A 13 -0.77 5.98 -13.27
N VAL A 14 -1.05 4.74 -12.87
CA VAL A 14 -1.40 4.36 -11.49
C VAL A 14 -0.43 3.31 -10.96
N LEU A 15 -0.01 3.46 -9.70
CA LEU A 15 0.69 2.44 -8.94
C LEU A 15 -0.21 1.96 -7.80
N VAL A 16 -0.50 0.67 -7.75
CA VAL A 16 -1.21 0.01 -6.65
C VAL A 16 -0.17 -0.64 -5.75
N ILE A 17 -0.05 -0.13 -4.52
CA ILE A 17 0.81 -0.72 -3.48
C ILE A 17 -0.08 -1.42 -2.47
N TRP A 18 0.23 -2.68 -2.14
CA TRP A 18 -0.55 -3.47 -1.18
C TRP A 18 0.34 -4.40 -0.35
N VAL A 19 -0.22 -4.95 0.72
CA VAL A 19 0.50 -5.76 1.71
C VAL A 19 -0.07 -7.17 1.83
N GLY A 20 0.79 -8.18 2.00
CA GLY A 20 0.38 -9.58 1.95
C GLY A 20 -0.20 -10.15 3.24
N ARG A 21 0.16 -9.59 4.40
CA ARG A 21 -0.42 -9.97 5.69
C ARG A 21 -1.56 -9.04 6.09
N ASP A 22 -2.32 -8.53 5.11
CA ASP A 22 -3.47 -7.66 5.34
C ASP A 22 -4.59 -8.43 6.04
N GLU A 23 -4.85 -8.08 7.30
CA GLU A 23 -5.88 -8.66 8.15
C GLU A 23 -7.23 -7.92 8.06
N ILE A 24 -7.29 -6.82 7.30
CA ILE A 24 -8.44 -5.92 7.19
C ILE A 24 -9.10 -6.04 5.82
N LEU A 25 -8.31 -6.10 4.76
CA LEU A 25 -8.76 -6.11 3.37
C LEU A 25 -8.47 -7.46 2.72
N ASP A 26 -9.48 -8.02 2.07
CA ASP A 26 -9.35 -9.22 1.24
C ASP A 26 -8.73 -8.83 -0.10
N GLU A 27 -7.54 -9.36 -0.40
CA GLU A 27 -6.73 -8.98 -1.56
C GLU A 27 -7.50 -9.11 -2.90
N PRO A 28 -8.19 -10.24 -3.20
CA PRO A 28 -8.92 -10.38 -4.46
C PRO A 28 -10.06 -9.38 -4.61
N ALA A 29 -10.72 -9.02 -3.51
CA ALA A 29 -11.81 -8.05 -3.50
C ALA A 29 -11.32 -6.60 -3.41
N ASN A 30 -10.00 -6.38 -3.31
CA ASN A 30 -9.39 -5.07 -3.12
C ASN A 30 -8.25 -4.85 -4.13
N SER A 31 -7.01 -5.15 -3.80
CA SER A 31 -5.83 -4.84 -4.63
C SER A 31 -5.95 -5.41 -6.05
N GLN A 32 -6.29 -6.70 -6.18
CA GLN A 32 -6.50 -7.32 -7.49
C GLN A 32 -7.62 -6.63 -8.29
N PHE A 33 -8.72 -6.25 -7.63
CA PHE A 33 -9.82 -5.55 -8.31
C PHE A 33 -9.35 -4.24 -8.94
N TYR A 34 -8.51 -3.45 -8.28
CA TYR A 34 -7.96 -2.23 -8.90
C TYR A 34 -6.99 -2.55 -10.04
N LEU A 35 -6.13 -3.55 -9.88
CA LEU A 35 -5.20 -3.98 -10.92
C LEU A 35 -5.91 -4.48 -12.18
N ASP A 36 -7.03 -5.18 -12.03
CA ASP A 36 -7.82 -5.73 -13.15
C ASP A 36 -8.59 -4.65 -13.91
N VAL A 37 -9.01 -3.58 -13.22
CA VAL A 37 -9.96 -2.61 -13.75
C VAL A 37 -9.29 -1.33 -14.24
N ILE A 38 -8.21 -0.89 -13.59
CA ILE A 38 -7.50 0.33 -13.97
C ILE A 38 -6.56 0.01 -15.14
N PRO A 39 -6.75 0.64 -16.33
CA PRO A 39 -5.93 0.34 -17.49
C PRO A 39 -4.44 0.62 -17.24
N GLY A 40 -3.62 -0.43 -17.34
CA GLY A 40 -2.17 -0.30 -17.24
C GLY A 40 -1.64 0.03 -15.84
N ALA A 41 -2.41 -0.24 -14.78
CA ALA A 41 -1.92 -0.11 -13.41
C ALA A 41 -0.65 -0.93 -13.18
N ALA A 42 0.35 -0.29 -12.57
CA ALA A 42 1.53 -0.96 -12.05
C ALA A 42 1.25 -1.50 -10.65
N GLU A 43 1.92 -2.59 -10.28
CA GLU A 43 1.77 -3.24 -8.99
C GLU A 43 3.09 -3.19 -8.21
N TYR A 44 2.98 -2.98 -6.89
CA TYR A 44 4.03 -3.33 -5.95
C TYR A 44 3.45 -3.99 -4.70
N ALA A 45 3.80 -5.26 -4.48
CA ALA A 45 3.31 -6.05 -3.35
C ALA A 45 4.38 -6.16 -2.25
N MET A 46 3.97 -5.95 -1.00
CA MET A 46 4.82 -6.11 0.19
C MET A 46 4.31 -7.29 1.04
N PRO A 47 4.71 -8.54 0.70
CA PRO A 47 4.03 -9.73 1.20
C PRO A 47 4.17 -9.98 2.71
N GLU A 48 5.20 -9.41 3.34
CA GLU A 48 5.58 -9.73 4.72
C GLU A 48 5.04 -8.76 5.78
N VAL A 49 4.35 -7.70 5.38
CA VAL A 49 3.84 -6.66 6.29
C VAL A 49 2.32 -6.64 6.35
N GLY A 50 1.76 -6.03 7.40
CA GLY A 50 0.33 -5.98 7.67
C GLY A 50 -0.32 -4.67 7.27
N HIS A 51 -1.66 -4.61 7.38
CA HIS A 51 -2.45 -3.46 6.93
C HIS A 51 -1.97 -2.13 7.53
N PHE A 52 -1.74 -2.15 8.84
CA PHE A 52 -1.35 -0.96 9.61
C PHE A 52 0.15 -0.64 9.56
N THR A 53 0.90 -1.28 8.67
CA THR A 53 2.27 -0.87 8.37
C THR A 53 2.31 0.37 7.46
N PHE A 54 1.25 0.70 6.71
CA PHE A 54 1.22 1.93 5.89
C PHE A 54 1.25 3.26 6.69
N PRO A 55 0.47 3.44 7.77
CA PRO A 55 0.55 4.63 8.59
C PRO A 55 1.96 4.88 9.17
N SER A 56 2.31 6.17 9.35
CA SER A 56 3.54 6.59 10.00
C SER A 56 3.77 5.89 11.34
N GLU A 57 5.04 5.75 11.72
CA GLU A 57 5.42 5.19 13.02
C GLU A 57 4.73 5.92 14.18
N CYS A 58 4.14 5.15 15.09
CA CYS A 58 3.49 5.72 16.25
C CYS A 58 4.51 6.20 17.30
N PRO A 59 4.26 7.34 17.96
CA PRO A 59 4.94 7.69 19.20
C PRO A 59 4.74 6.60 20.26
N ASP A 60 5.71 6.43 21.16
CA ASP A 60 5.68 5.40 22.22
C ASP A 60 4.40 5.39 23.03
N MET A 61 3.85 6.58 23.32
CA MET A 61 2.59 6.73 24.06
C MET A 61 1.43 5.98 23.39
N LEU A 62 1.35 5.97 22.05
CA LEU A 62 0.25 5.39 21.32
C LEU A 62 0.35 3.87 21.16
N ARG A 63 1.55 3.27 21.32
CA ARG A 63 1.71 1.80 21.25
C ARG A 63 0.82 1.08 22.27
N ASN A 64 0.63 1.67 23.46
CA ASN A 64 -0.22 1.11 24.51
C ASN A 64 -1.71 1.48 24.35
N LEU A 65 -2.01 2.63 23.73
CA LEU A 65 -3.38 3.14 23.60
C LEU A 65 -4.10 2.63 22.36
N ALA A 66 -3.36 2.33 21.29
CA ALA A 66 -3.88 1.85 20.01
C ALA A 66 -2.98 0.74 19.42
N PRO A 67 -2.77 -0.38 20.15
CA PRO A 67 -1.84 -1.43 19.72
C PRO A 67 -2.19 -2.01 18.35
N THR A 68 -3.47 -2.07 17.97
CA THR A 68 -3.91 -2.55 16.65
C THR A 68 -3.29 -1.77 15.49
N ILE A 69 -3.07 -0.46 15.64
CA ILE A 69 -2.49 0.40 14.60
C ILE A 69 -0.99 0.57 14.79
N CYS A 70 -0.57 0.60 16.07
CA CYS A 70 0.76 1.05 16.48
C CYS A 70 1.75 -0.08 16.81
N ALA A 71 1.29 -1.33 16.85
CA ALA A 71 2.16 -2.48 17.03
C ALA A 71 2.16 -3.32 15.75
N ASP A 72 3.35 -3.51 15.20
CA ASP A 72 3.58 -4.50 14.14
C ASP A 72 4.05 -5.83 14.77
N PRO A 73 3.92 -6.96 14.04
CA PRO A 73 4.54 -8.22 14.43
C PRO A 73 6.04 -8.06 14.74
N PRO A 74 6.64 -8.86 15.66
CA PRO A 74 8.05 -8.71 16.05
C PRO A 74 9.06 -8.84 14.90
N ASP A 75 8.68 -9.52 13.81
CA ASP A 75 9.49 -9.71 12.60
C ASP A 75 9.35 -8.57 11.57
N VAL A 76 8.45 -7.60 11.81
CA VAL A 76 8.19 -6.47 10.92
C VAL A 76 8.94 -5.23 11.40
N ASN A 77 9.74 -4.64 10.49
CA ASN A 77 10.37 -3.33 10.68
C ASN A 77 9.66 -2.29 9.82
N ARG A 78 8.77 -1.49 10.44
CA ARG A 78 7.97 -0.48 9.75
C ARG A 78 8.81 0.56 9.01
N ALA A 79 9.89 1.06 9.61
CA ALA A 79 10.77 2.04 8.95
C ALA A 79 11.41 1.46 7.68
N ALA A 80 11.84 0.20 7.71
CA ALA A 80 12.41 -0.47 6.54
C ALA A 80 11.34 -0.64 5.44
N ALA A 81 10.13 -1.05 5.82
CA ALA A 81 8.99 -1.16 4.90
C ALA A 81 8.65 0.21 4.26
N HIS A 82 8.69 1.29 5.04
CA HIS A 82 8.47 2.65 4.52
C HIS A 82 9.56 3.06 3.53
N HIS A 83 10.83 2.80 3.83
CA HIS A 83 11.92 3.09 2.90
C HIS A 83 11.84 2.30 1.60
N GLU A 84 11.41 1.04 1.66
CA GLU A 84 11.15 0.21 0.48
C GLU A 84 10.00 0.81 -0.36
N MET A 85 8.87 1.13 0.27
CA MET A 85 7.73 1.79 -0.39
C MET A 85 8.11 3.15 -0.99
N GLU A 86 8.85 3.98 -0.26
CA GLU A 86 9.34 5.28 -0.73
C GLU A 86 10.21 5.14 -1.99
N SER A 87 11.10 4.15 -2.02
CA SER A 87 11.94 3.86 -3.19
C SER A 87 11.10 3.54 -4.42
N GLU A 88 10.08 2.71 -4.29
CA GLU A 88 9.20 2.34 -5.41
C GLU A 88 8.33 3.49 -5.88
N ILE A 89 7.81 4.31 -4.95
CA ILE A 89 7.09 5.54 -5.28
C ILE A 89 8.00 6.48 -6.07
N LEU A 90 9.25 6.67 -5.64
CA LEU A 90 10.21 7.50 -6.36
C LEU A 90 10.54 6.94 -7.75
N ILE A 91 10.72 5.62 -7.89
CA ILE A 91 10.93 4.97 -9.19
C ILE A 91 9.73 5.24 -10.12
N PHE A 92 8.52 5.05 -9.62
CA PHE A 92 7.29 5.25 -10.38
C PHE A 92 7.10 6.70 -10.79
N LEU A 93 7.28 7.65 -9.87
CA LEU A 93 7.16 9.08 -10.14
C LEU A 93 8.24 9.57 -11.11
N ASN A 94 9.49 9.12 -10.95
CA ASN A 94 10.56 9.48 -11.88
C ASN A 94 10.30 8.96 -13.29
N ARG A 95 9.62 7.81 -13.45
CA ARG A 95 9.28 7.28 -14.78
C ARG A 95 8.15 8.06 -15.47
N HIS A 96 7.20 8.60 -14.72
CA HIS A 96 5.95 9.14 -15.28
C HIS A 96 5.75 10.65 -15.10
N VAL A 97 6.52 11.30 -14.22
CA VAL A 97 6.40 12.72 -13.88
C VAL A 97 7.74 13.45 -13.98
N GLY A 98 8.85 12.79 -13.62
CA GLY A 98 10.20 13.33 -13.76
C GLY A 98 10.67 13.30 -15.21
N GLY A 99 10.70 14.46 -15.88
CA GLY A 99 11.25 14.60 -17.23
C GLY A 99 12.76 14.38 -17.32
#